data_AF-A0A1M4MIE8-F1
#
_entry.id   AF-A0A1M4MIE8-F1
#
_cell.length_a   1.000
_cell.length_b   1.000
_cell.length_c   1.000
_cell.angle_alpha   90.00
_cell.angle_beta   90.00
_cell.angle_gamma   90.00
#
_symmetry.space_group_name_H-M   'P 1'
#
loop_
_entity.id
_entity.type
_entity.pdbx_description
1 polymer ?
#
loop_
_entity_poly.entity_id
_entity_poly.type
_entity_poly.pdbx_seq_one_letter_code
_entity_poly.pdbx_strand_id
1 'polypeptide(L)' 'MVTASHAGFLKSGLKVDSVIRLDKIATVLKDLMVGELGELDDGLQAEVNVKFAKLFRI' A
#
# COMPACT_ATOMS: atom_id res chain seq x y z
N MET A 1 4.63 7.72 1.91
CA MET A 1 5.72 6.90 1.30
C MET A 1 5.92 5.71 2.21
N VAL A 2 6.38 4.58 1.68
CA VAL A 2 6.65 3.38 2.48
C VAL A 2 8.16 3.27 2.61
N THR A 3 8.72 3.72 3.73
CA THR A 3 10.17 3.86 3.93
C THR A 3 10.66 2.90 5.01
N ALA A 4 11.88 2.40 4.88
CA ALA A 4 12.51 1.47 5.82
C ALA A 4 12.63 2.04 7.25
N SER A 5 12.57 3.36 7.39
CA SER A 5 12.51 4.04 8.68
C SER A 5 11.17 3.92 9.41
N HIS A 6 10.09 3.53 8.72
CA HIS A 6 8.78 3.34 9.32
C HIS A 6 8.69 1.98 10.03
N ALA A 7 8.17 1.94 11.26
CA ALA A 7 8.07 0.71 12.04
C ALA A 7 7.27 -0.40 11.31
N GLY A 8 6.22 -0.03 10.59
CA GLY A 8 5.43 -0.94 9.75
C GLY A 8 6.10 -1.44 8.47
N PHE A 9 7.28 -0.93 8.09
CA PHE A 9 7.91 -1.28 6.81
C PHE A 9 8.20 -2.77 6.70
N LEU A 10 8.69 -3.39 7.77
CA LEU A 10 9.01 -4.82 7.80
C LEU A 10 7.79 -5.70 7.52
N LYS A 11 6.59 -5.27 7.90
CA LYS A 11 5.34 -6.01 7.63
C LYS A 11 4.94 -5.97 6.16
N SER A 12 5.35 -4.94 5.41
CA SER A 12 4.96 -4.75 4.00
C SER A 12 5.55 -5.80 3.05
N GLY A 13 6.61 -6.51 3.46
CA GLY A 13 7.35 -7.44 2.60
C GLY A 13 8.17 -6.78 1.49
N LEU A 14 8.20 -5.45 1.42
CA LEU A 14 9.00 -4.70 0.47
C LEU A 14 10.48 -4.73 0.87
N LYS A 15 11.36 -4.86 -0.13
CA LYS A 15 12.82 -4.91 0.10
C LYS A 15 13.45 -3.53 0.22
N VAL A 16 12.80 -2.50 -0.32
CA VAL A 16 13.33 -1.15 -0.45
C VAL A 16 12.23 -0.11 -0.29
N ASP A 17 12.64 1.11 0.04
CA ASP A 17 11.76 2.27 0.05
C ASP A 17 10.94 2.37 -1.23
N SER A 18 9.64 2.57 -1.07
CA SER A 18 8.67 2.44 -2.15
C SER A 18 7.53 3.46 -2.02
N VAL A 19 6.76 3.60 -3.10
CA VAL A 19 5.63 4.54 -3.16
C VAL A 19 4.38 3.81 -3.67
N ILE A 20 3.30 3.90 -2.89
CA ILE A 20 1.97 3.51 -3.34
C ILE A 20 1.40 4.66 -4.19
N ARG A 21 1.13 4.39 -5.46
CA ARG A 21 0.58 5.37 -6.41
C ARG A 21 -0.95 5.26 -6.44
N LEU A 22 -1.62 6.21 -5.79
CA LEU A 22 -3.08 6.21 -5.60
C LEU A 22 -3.86 6.58 -6.87
N ASP A 23 -3.19 7.17 -7.85
CA ASP A 23 -3.70 7.51 -9.18
C ASP A 23 -3.65 6.31 -10.15
N LYS A 24 -2.93 5.23 -9.81
CA LYS A 24 -2.74 4.04 -10.66
C LYS A 24 -3.52 2.85 -10.14
N ILE A 25 -4.85 2.91 -10.27
CA ILE A 25 -5.76 1.84 -9.84
C ILE A 25 -6.11 0.96 -11.04
N ALA A 26 -6.05 -0.36 -10.83
CA ALA A 26 -6.45 -1.34 -11.83
C ALA A 26 -7.31 -2.44 -11.18
N THR A 27 -8.35 -2.86 -11.89
CA THR A 27 -9.11 -4.08 -11.56
C THR A 27 -8.42 -5.26 -12.23
N VAL A 28 -8.07 -6.28 -11.47
CA VAL A 28 -7.32 -7.45 -11.95
C VAL A 28 -8.02 -8.75 -11.58
N LEU A 29 -7.81 -9.80 -12.37
CA LEU A 29 -8.31 -11.14 -12.07
C LEU A 29 -7.53 -11.76 -10.91
N LYS A 30 -8.20 -12.53 -10.05
CA LYS A 30 -7.58 -13.20 -8.90
C LYS A 30 -6.45 -14.16 -9.31
N ASP A 31 -6.59 -14.79 -10.47
CA ASP A 31 -5.61 -15.74 -11.01
C ASP A 31 -4.27 -15.10 -11.41
N LEU A 32 -4.20 -13.76 -11.48
CA LEU A 32 -2.95 -13.03 -11.69
C LEU A 32 -2.10 -12.92 -10.41
N MET A 33 -2.65 -13.23 -9.25
CA MET A 33 -1.94 -13.15 -7.98
C MET A 33 -1.05 -14.39 -7.78
N VAL A 34 0.26 -14.19 -7.75
CA VAL A 34 1.24 -15.28 -7.56
C VAL A 34 1.39 -15.68 -6.09
N GLY A 35 1.13 -14.76 -5.16
CA GLY A 35 1.23 -14.97 -3.72
C GLY A 35 1.14 -13.68 -2.92
N GLU A 36 1.10 -13.79 -1.60
CA GLU A 36 1.10 -12.66 -0.68
C GLU A 36 2.53 -12.18 -0.42
N LEU A 37 2.76 -10.87 -0.51
CA LEU A 37 4.06 -10.27 -0.23
C LEU A 37 4.20 -9.89 1.25
N GLY A 38 3.13 -9.38 1.84
CA GLY A 38 3.08 -8.82 3.18
C GLY A 38 1.84 -7.95 3.36
N GLU A 39 1.82 -7.15 4.43
CA GLU A 39 0.67 -6.34 4.84
C GLU A 39 1.10 -4.94 5.27
N LEU A 40 0.23 -3.94 5.03
CA LEU A 40 0.42 -2.60 5.55
C LEU A 40 -0.01 -2.58 7.03
N ASP A 41 0.75 -1.92 7.90
CA ASP A 41 0.30 -1.72 9.27
C ASP A 41 -0.90 -0.75 9.36
N ASP A 42 -1.59 -0.76 10.49
CA ASP A 42 -2.79 0.04 10.72
C ASP A 42 -2.57 1.54 10.46
N GLY A 43 -1.38 2.05 10.82
CA GLY A 43 -1.01 3.45 10.62
C GLY A 43 -0.88 3.82 9.15
N LEU A 44 -0.16 3.02 8.37
CA LEU A 44 0.05 3.25 6.96
C LEU A 44 -1.24 3.02 6.16
N GLN A 45 -2.05 2.02 6.56
CA GLN A 45 -3.38 1.79 5.99
C GLN A 45 -4.30 2.99 6.20
N ALA A 46 -4.34 3.56 7.42
CA ALA A 46 -5.12 4.74 7.72
C ALA A 46 -4.66 5.96 6.89
N GLU A 47 -3.35 6.17 6.74
CA GLU A 47 -2.80 7.25 5.89
C GLU A 47 -3.24 7.10 4.43
N VAL A 48 -3.15 5.87 3.89
CA VAL A 48 -3.58 5.56 2.52
C VAL A 48 -5.07 5.85 2.35
N ASN A 49 -5.92 5.42 3.27
CA ASN A 49 -7.36 5.64 3.23
C ASN A 49 -7.73 7.13 3.23
N VAL A 50 -7.11 7.94 4.11
CA VAL A 50 -7.33 9.39 4.14
C VAL A 50 -6.92 10.05 2.81
N LYS A 51 -5.84 9.59 2.18
CA LYS A 51 -5.40 10.12 0.88
C LYS A 51 -6.31 9.68 -0.27
N PHE A 52 -6.78 8.44 -0.23
CA PHE A 52 -7.78 7.91 -1.17
C PHE A 52 -9.08 8.71 -1.12
N ALA A 53 -9.62 8.90 0.09
CA ALA A 53 -10.82 9.71 0.36
C ALA A 53 -10.70 11.12 -0.24
N LYS A 54 -9.55 11.78 -0.03
CA LYS A 54 -9.27 13.10 -0.59
C LYS A 54 -9.19 13.11 -2.11
N LEU A 55 -8.53 12.10 -2.71
CA LEU A 55 -8.31 12.05 -4.16
C LEU A 55 -9.60 11.75 -4.92
N PHE A 56 -10.42 10.83 -4.40
CA PHE A 56 -11.65 10.36 -5.05
C PHE A 56 -12.92 11.00 -4.51
N ARG A 57 -12.81 11.86 -3.48
CA ARG A 57 -13.94 12.54 -2.81
C ARG A 57 -14.97 11.55 -2.25
N ILE A 58 -14.48 10.52 -1.59
CA ILE A 58 -15.25 9.46 -0.92
C ILE A 58 -15.04 9.47 0.57
#